data_AF-R9TCX6-F1
#
_entry.id   AF-R9TCX6-F1
#
_cell.length_a   1.000
_cell.length_b   1.000
_cell.length_c   1.000
_cell.angle_alpha   90.00
_cell.angle_beta   90.00
_cell.angle_gamma   90.00
#
_symmetry.space_group_name_H-M   'P 1'
#
loop_
_entity.id
_entity.type
_entity.pdbx_description
1 polymer ?
#
loop_
_entity_poly.entity_id
_entity_poly.type
_entity_poly.pdbx_seq_one_letter_code
_entity_poly.pdbx_strand_id
1 'polypeptide(L)'
;ICGICPVSHLLASAKAGDRILAVDIPPAAEKLRRLMNLGQIIQSHALSFFHLSVPDFLLGFDSDPASRNVFGLIAAEPELARGGIRLRQFGQEIIELLGGKKIHPAWAVPGGVRSCLSENGKKQISDRIPEVKTTIHDALDKFKSLLDRYQIEAQTFGNFPSLFMGLVGQDGEWEHYGGKIRFVDSAGNIIADRLEPTNYREFIAEAVEPWSYLKFPYYRPLGYPAKENTCSLQSGIYRVGPLARLNICSHIGTPLGDRELREFRDRGKGTINSSFFYHYARLIEIHVCIERIESMLGDTDLYSDRLRAKAGINQLEGIGVSEAPRGTLFHHYQVNENGLIEKVNLIIATGQNNLAMNRTVAQIARHFINGTKIPEGMLNRVEAGIRAFDPCLSCSTHTAGQMP
;
A
#
# COMPACT_ATOMS: atom_id res chain seq x y z
N ILE A 1 6.24 2.23 15.07
CA ILE A 1 6.73 2.77 13.77
C ILE A 1 5.81 3.87 13.23
N CYS A 2 4.54 3.59 12.93
CA CYS A 2 3.64 4.58 12.31
C CYS A 2 2.22 4.54 12.89
N GLY A 3 1.57 5.71 13.00
CA GLY A 3 0.16 5.84 13.43
C GLY A 3 -0.89 5.54 12.34
N ILE A 4 -0.50 5.45 11.07
CA ILE A 4 -1.42 5.18 9.94
C ILE A 4 -1.44 3.70 9.55
N CYS A 5 -0.29 3.02 9.54
CA CYS A 5 -0.20 1.58 9.20
C CYS A 5 0.24 0.66 10.34
N PRO A 6 -0.25 0.85 11.59
CA PRO A 6 0.17 0.02 12.71
C PRO A 6 -0.23 -1.45 12.56
N VAL A 7 -1.36 -1.74 11.91
CA VAL A 7 -1.79 -3.12 11.62
C VAL A 7 -0.80 -3.82 10.69
N SER A 8 -0.34 -3.16 9.64
CA SER A 8 0.60 -3.79 8.69
C SER A 8 1.88 -4.22 9.40
N HIS A 9 2.42 -3.36 10.26
CA HIS A 9 3.57 -3.69 11.11
C HIS A 9 3.26 -4.80 12.11
N LEU A 10 2.09 -4.76 12.77
CA LEU A 10 1.67 -5.80 13.71
C LEU A 10 1.60 -7.17 13.02
N LEU A 11 1.01 -7.24 11.83
CA LEU A 11 0.88 -8.48 11.06
C LEU A 11 2.24 -8.98 10.56
N ALA A 12 3.09 -8.10 10.03
CA ALA A 12 4.44 -8.48 9.61
C ALA A 12 5.27 -8.98 10.81
N SER A 13 5.20 -8.31 11.97
CA SER A 13 5.84 -8.76 13.21
C SER A 13 5.28 -10.10 13.70
N ALA A 14 3.97 -10.28 13.68
CA ALA A 14 3.33 -11.54 14.09
C ALA A 14 3.75 -12.70 13.18
N LYS A 15 3.81 -12.48 11.86
CA LYS A 15 4.30 -13.47 10.88
C LYS A 15 5.78 -13.82 11.10
N ALA A 16 6.63 -12.85 11.42
CA ALA A 16 8.02 -13.12 11.78
C ALA A 16 8.10 -13.98 13.06
N GLY A 17 7.25 -13.68 14.04
CA GLY A 17 7.11 -14.48 15.26
C GLY A 17 6.59 -15.90 15.01
N ASP A 18 5.63 -16.09 14.10
CA ASP A 18 5.15 -17.42 13.71
C ASP A 18 6.31 -18.28 13.16
N ARG A 19 7.23 -17.66 12.41
CA ARG A 19 8.44 -18.33 11.88
C ARG A 19 9.45 -18.69 12.97
N ILE A 20 9.69 -17.79 13.93
CA ILE A 20 10.54 -18.05 15.11
C ILE A 20 10.01 -19.24 15.92
N LEU A 21 8.69 -19.35 16.04
CA LEU A 21 8.05 -20.48 16.72
C LEU A 21 8.00 -21.77 15.87
N ALA A 22 8.32 -21.68 14.58
CA ALA A 22 8.14 -22.73 13.58
C ALA A 22 6.71 -23.32 13.56
N VAL A 23 5.70 -22.44 13.57
CA VAL A 23 4.29 -22.86 13.57
C VAL A 23 3.54 -22.38 12.34
N ASP A 24 2.65 -23.24 11.84
CA ASP A 24 1.54 -22.83 10.98
C ASP A 24 0.37 -22.38 11.87
N ILE A 25 -0.12 -21.18 11.62
CA ILE A 25 -1.26 -20.64 12.37
C ILE A 25 -2.56 -21.34 11.93
N PRO A 26 -3.58 -21.44 12.79
CA PRO A 26 -4.87 -22.00 12.38
C PRO A 26 -5.49 -21.22 11.22
N PRO A 27 -6.23 -21.86 10.30
CA PRO A 27 -6.87 -21.20 9.16
C PRO A 27 -7.75 -20.00 9.57
N ALA A 28 -8.48 -20.14 10.68
CA ALA A 28 -9.26 -19.06 11.29
C ALA A 28 -8.41 -17.82 11.62
N ALA A 29 -7.23 -18.03 12.22
CA ALA A 29 -6.32 -16.94 12.56
C ALA A 29 -5.77 -16.24 11.31
N GLU A 30 -5.46 -16.98 10.24
CA GLU A 30 -5.05 -16.39 8.97
C GLU A 30 -6.17 -15.53 8.37
N LYS A 31 -7.39 -16.07 8.25
CA LYS A 31 -8.55 -15.35 7.69
C LYS A 31 -8.85 -14.08 8.48
N LEU A 32 -8.76 -14.15 9.81
CA LEU A 32 -8.93 -12.99 10.68
C LEU A 32 -7.83 -11.93 10.47
N ARG A 33 -6.56 -12.33 10.33
CA ARG A 33 -5.46 -11.40 10.01
C ARG A 33 -5.64 -10.77 8.62
N ARG A 34 -6.14 -11.52 7.64
CA ARG A 34 -6.52 -11.00 6.31
C ARG A 34 -7.60 -9.94 6.43
N LEU A 35 -8.69 -10.23 7.16
CA LEU A 35 -9.78 -9.27 7.40
C LEU A 35 -9.27 -7.97 8.04
N MET A 36 -8.40 -8.07 9.05
CA MET A 36 -7.79 -6.88 9.67
C MET A 36 -6.96 -6.08 8.67
N ASN A 37 -6.19 -6.73 7.79
CA ASN A 37 -5.41 -6.04 6.78
C ASN A 37 -6.30 -5.35 5.72
N LEU A 38 -7.45 -5.93 5.35
CA LEU A 38 -8.41 -5.28 4.44
C LEU A 38 -8.95 -3.98 5.04
N GLY A 39 -9.34 -3.98 6.32
CA GLY A 39 -9.75 -2.76 7.03
C GLY A 39 -8.63 -1.70 7.08
N GLN A 40 -7.38 -2.14 7.27
CA GLN A 40 -6.19 -1.29 7.24
C GLN A 40 -5.91 -0.68 5.86
N ILE A 41 -6.14 -1.41 4.77
CA ILE A 41 -6.02 -0.91 3.40
C ILE A 41 -7.10 0.14 3.13
N ILE A 42 -8.37 -0.17 3.43
CA ILE A 42 -9.49 0.76 3.23
C ILE A 42 -9.24 2.09 3.94
N GLN A 43 -8.96 2.06 5.24
CA GLN A 43 -8.84 3.31 6.00
C GLN A 43 -7.63 4.15 5.57
N SER A 44 -6.53 3.49 5.17
CA SER A 44 -5.32 4.18 4.74
C SER A 44 -5.50 4.81 3.36
N HIS A 45 -6.10 4.07 2.42
CA HIS A 45 -6.37 4.58 1.08
C HIS A 45 -7.40 5.69 1.10
N ALA A 46 -8.44 5.57 1.93
CA ALA A 46 -9.43 6.62 2.12
C ALA A 46 -8.81 7.89 2.73
N LEU A 47 -7.92 7.75 3.72
CA LEU A 47 -7.15 8.88 4.24
C LEU A 47 -6.33 9.56 3.13
N SER A 48 -5.52 8.77 2.41
CA SER A 48 -4.62 9.29 1.38
C SER A 48 -5.35 9.99 0.24
N PHE A 49 -6.40 9.35 -0.28
CA PHE A 49 -7.15 9.90 -1.39
C PHE A 49 -7.94 11.13 -0.95
N PHE A 50 -8.92 10.97 -0.06
CA PHE A 50 -9.88 12.03 0.24
C PHE A 50 -9.30 13.21 1.04
N HIS A 51 -8.33 12.96 1.93
CA HIS A 51 -7.81 14.03 2.80
C HIS A 51 -6.56 14.71 2.23
N LEU A 52 -5.75 13.99 1.43
CA LEU A 52 -4.42 14.48 1.01
C LEU A 52 -4.32 14.78 -0.49
N SER A 53 -5.07 14.05 -1.33
CA SER A 53 -4.91 14.13 -2.79
C SER A 53 -6.09 14.82 -3.48
N VAL A 54 -7.32 14.51 -3.06
CA VAL A 54 -8.55 15.07 -3.65
C VAL A 54 -8.60 16.60 -3.65
N PRO A 55 -8.09 17.33 -2.64
CA PRO A 55 -8.03 18.79 -2.72
C PRO A 55 -7.34 19.31 -3.98
N ASP A 56 -6.28 18.65 -4.49
CA ASP A 56 -5.65 19.09 -5.74
C ASP A 56 -6.52 18.87 -6.96
N PHE A 57 -7.21 17.72 -7.03
CA PHE A 57 -7.98 17.30 -8.20
C PHE A 57 -9.32 18.02 -8.33
N LEU A 58 -9.91 18.44 -7.21
CA LEU A 58 -11.21 19.09 -7.22
C LEU A 58 -11.11 20.60 -7.14
N LEU A 59 -10.19 21.12 -6.33
CA LEU A 59 -9.99 22.57 -6.20
C LEU A 59 -9.01 23.11 -7.24
N GLY A 60 -8.14 22.25 -7.79
CA GLY A 60 -7.16 22.58 -8.82
C GLY A 60 -5.75 22.75 -8.26
N PHE A 61 -4.74 22.36 -9.04
CA PHE A 61 -3.34 22.46 -8.64
C PHE A 61 -2.85 23.90 -8.44
N ASP A 62 -3.52 24.88 -9.04
CA ASP A 62 -3.18 26.30 -8.97
C ASP A 62 -4.07 27.08 -7.99
N SER A 63 -4.90 26.38 -7.19
CA SER A 63 -5.76 26.99 -6.19
C SER A 63 -4.98 27.48 -4.97
N ASP A 64 -5.53 28.50 -4.29
CA ASP A 64 -4.93 29.10 -3.10
C ASP A 64 -4.64 28.03 -2.02
N PRO A 65 -3.38 27.90 -1.55
CA PRO A 65 -3.00 26.96 -0.50
C PRO A 65 -3.86 27.05 0.77
N ALA A 66 -4.39 28.23 1.12
CA ALA A 66 -5.27 28.41 2.27
C ALA A 66 -6.58 27.63 2.13
N SER A 67 -7.02 27.37 0.88
CA SER A 67 -8.24 26.63 0.56
C SER A 67 -7.97 25.21 0.05
N ARG A 68 -6.77 24.91 -0.48
CA ARG A 68 -6.41 23.61 -1.08
C ARG A 68 -6.13 22.52 -0.04
N ASN A 69 -7.12 22.23 0.78
CA ASN A 69 -7.07 21.28 1.87
C ASN A 69 -8.44 20.63 2.12
N VAL A 70 -8.52 19.74 3.11
CA VAL A 70 -9.75 19.01 3.43
C VAL A 70 -10.93 19.93 3.79
N PHE A 71 -10.69 21.12 4.35
CA PHE A 71 -11.76 22.04 4.70
C PHE A 71 -12.33 22.73 3.46
N GLY A 72 -11.48 23.12 2.51
CA GLY A 72 -11.94 23.59 1.21
C GLY A 72 -12.71 22.51 0.44
N LEU A 73 -12.28 21.25 0.55
CA LEU A 73 -13.02 20.12 -0.01
C LEU A 73 -14.40 19.97 0.63
N ILE A 74 -14.51 20.06 1.96
CA ILE A 74 -15.79 20.00 2.68
C ILE A 74 -16.73 21.13 2.23
N ALA A 75 -16.19 22.33 2.01
CA ALA A 75 -16.98 23.47 1.55
C ALA A 75 -17.46 23.30 0.10
N ALA A 76 -16.63 22.77 -0.79
CA ALA A 76 -16.94 22.63 -2.21
C ALA A 76 -17.78 21.38 -2.54
N GLU A 77 -17.47 20.23 -1.92
CA GLU A 77 -18.01 18.91 -2.24
C GLU A 77 -18.31 18.13 -0.94
N PRO A 78 -19.29 18.58 -0.14
CA PRO A 78 -19.53 18.07 1.22
C PRO A 78 -19.87 16.58 1.28
N GLU A 79 -20.63 16.07 0.31
CA GLU A 79 -21.01 14.65 0.28
C GLU A 79 -19.80 13.75 -0.03
N LEU A 80 -18.93 14.16 -0.94
CA LEU A 80 -17.70 13.41 -1.25
C LEU A 80 -16.75 13.41 -0.04
N ALA A 81 -16.58 14.56 0.62
CA ALA A 81 -15.77 14.66 1.84
C ALA A 81 -16.32 13.77 2.96
N ARG A 82 -17.65 13.80 3.19
CA ARG A 82 -18.33 12.95 4.18
C ARG A 82 -18.16 11.47 3.84
N GLY A 83 -18.32 11.10 2.58
CA GLY A 83 -18.09 9.75 2.08
C GLY A 83 -16.67 9.26 2.40
N GLY A 84 -15.65 10.07 2.10
CA GLY A 84 -14.26 9.76 2.43
C GLY A 84 -14.01 9.55 3.93
N ILE A 85 -14.63 10.36 4.78
CA ILE A 85 -14.59 10.20 6.25
C ILE A 85 -15.24 8.88 6.68
N ARG A 86 -16.42 8.56 6.14
CA ARG A 86 -17.17 7.34 6.48
C ARG A 86 -16.49 6.07 5.99
N LEU A 87 -15.84 6.10 4.83
CA LEU A 87 -14.98 5.01 4.33
C LEU A 87 -13.78 4.79 5.26
N ARG A 88 -13.10 5.86 5.67
CA ARG A 88 -12.01 5.75 6.64
C ARG A 88 -12.49 5.18 7.97
N GLN A 89 -13.64 5.64 8.44
CA GLN A 89 -14.27 5.14 9.67
C GLN A 89 -14.58 3.64 9.57
N PHE A 90 -15.09 3.16 8.43
CA PHE A 90 -15.40 1.74 8.20
C PHE A 90 -14.17 0.85 8.37
N GLY A 91 -13.06 1.17 7.70
CA GLY A 91 -11.83 0.40 7.86
C GLY A 91 -11.29 0.43 9.30
N GLN A 92 -11.40 1.57 10.00
CA GLN A 92 -10.99 1.69 11.40
C GLN A 92 -11.88 0.90 12.38
N GLU A 93 -13.19 0.86 12.14
CA GLU A 93 -14.12 0.09 12.97
C GLU A 93 -13.90 -1.42 12.82
N ILE A 94 -13.54 -1.91 11.63
CA ILE A 94 -13.12 -3.31 11.46
C ILE A 94 -11.88 -3.61 12.33
N ILE A 95 -10.89 -2.72 12.32
CA ILE A 95 -9.68 -2.87 13.12
C ILE A 95 -10.03 -2.87 14.62
N GLU A 96 -10.94 -2.01 15.05
CA GLU A 96 -11.40 -1.93 16.45
C GLU A 96 -12.22 -3.14 16.87
N LEU A 97 -13.14 -3.62 16.03
CA LEU A 97 -13.97 -4.80 16.30
C LEU A 97 -13.13 -6.06 16.53
N LEU A 98 -12.01 -6.18 15.80
CA LEU A 98 -11.08 -7.28 15.99
C LEU A 98 -10.08 -6.99 17.13
N GLY A 99 -9.46 -5.81 17.10
CA GLY A 99 -8.27 -5.49 17.89
C GLY A 99 -8.49 -4.68 19.16
N GLY A 100 -9.75 -4.30 19.45
CA GLY A 100 -10.17 -3.50 20.60
C GLY A 100 -9.80 -2.00 20.53
N LYS A 101 -9.00 -1.59 19.55
CA LYS A 101 -8.57 -0.20 19.33
C LYS A 101 -8.36 0.05 17.83
N LYS A 102 -8.69 1.25 17.38
CA LYS A 102 -8.46 1.71 16.00
C LYS A 102 -6.97 1.83 15.64
N ILE A 103 -6.17 2.34 16.57
CA ILE A 103 -4.74 2.60 16.36
C ILE A 103 -3.93 1.81 17.37
N HIS A 104 -2.88 1.12 16.90
CA HIS A 104 -2.03 0.22 17.68
C HIS A 104 -2.80 -0.92 18.40
N PRO A 105 -3.60 -1.73 17.66
CA PRO A 105 -4.20 -2.91 18.26
C PRO A 105 -3.11 -3.91 18.68
N ALA A 106 -3.34 -4.65 19.76
CA ALA A 106 -2.41 -5.65 20.29
C ALA A 106 -2.97 -7.08 20.12
N TRP A 107 -3.49 -7.39 18.93
CA TRP A 107 -4.38 -8.54 18.72
C TRP A 107 -3.78 -9.70 17.94
N ALA A 108 -2.99 -9.45 16.89
CA ALA A 108 -2.22 -10.50 16.24
C ALA A 108 -0.99 -10.83 17.09
N VAL A 109 -0.74 -12.12 17.30
CA VAL A 109 0.34 -12.61 18.16
C VAL A 109 1.03 -13.79 17.49
N PRO A 110 2.29 -14.11 17.83
CA PRO A 110 2.92 -15.35 17.39
C PRO A 110 2.04 -16.57 17.70
N GLY A 111 1.78 -17.38 16.68
CA GLY A 111 0.89 -18.53 16.66
C GLY A 111 -0.55 -18.25 16.21
N GLY A 112 -0.97 -17.00 16.03
CA GLY A 112 -2.31 -16.68 15.51
C GLY A 112 -2.88 -15.33 15.94
N VAL A 113 -4.07 -15.33 16.55
CA VAL A 113 -4.79 -14.12 17.02
C VAL A 113 -5.43 -14.34 18.39
N ARG A 114 -5.79 -13.26 19.08
CA ARG A 114 -6.32 -13.32 20.47
C ARG A 114 -7.81 -13.63 20.56
N SER A 115 -8.60 -13.21 19.58
CA SER A 115 -10.06 -13.33 19.59
C SER A 115 -10.60 -13.40 18.16
N CYS A 116 -11.75 -14.05 18.01
CA CYS A 116 -12.49 -14.12 16.75
C CYS A 116 -13.30 -12.83 16.50
N LEU A 117 -13.95 -12.76 15.33
CA LEU A 117 -14.98 -11.77 15.08
C LEU A 117 -16.25 -12.17 15.84
N SER A 118 -16.90 -11.24 16.53
CA SER A 118 -18.18 -11.51 17.19
C SER A 118 -19.36 -11.42 16.21
N GLU A 119 -20.48 -12.06 16.52
CA GLU A 119 -21.73 -11.94 15.73
C GLU A 119 -22.22 -10.49 15.65
N ASN A 120 -22.09 -9.72 16.73
CA ASN A 120 -22.37 -8.28 16.71
C ASN A 120 -21.42 -7.53 15.77
N GLY A 121 -20.13 -7.88 15.76
CA GLY A 121 -19.16 -7.33 14.82
C GLY A 121 -19.49 -7.66 13.37
N LYS A 122 -19.91 -8.90 13.08
CA LYS A 122 -20.42 -9.29 11.76
C LYS A 122 -21.59 -8.41 11.33
N LYS A 123 -22.57 -8.23 12.21
CA LYS A 123 -23.75 -7.40 11.92
C LYS A 123 -23.35 -5.95 11.63
N GLN A 124 -22.51 -5.35 12.47
CA GLN A 124 -22.05 -3.97 12.29
C GLN A 124 -21.31 -3.77 10.97
N ILE A 125 -20.44 -4.71 10.57
CA ILE A 125 -19.75 -4.63 9.28
C ILE A 125 -20.78 -4.76 8.15
N SER A 126 -21.65 -5.77 8.21
CA SER A 126 -22.65 -6.07 7.18
C SER A 126 -23.60 -4.89 6.92
N ASP A 127 -24.12 -4.27 7.99
CA ASP A 127 -25.05 -3.15 7.92
C ASP A 127 -24.45 -1.93 7.19
N ARG A 128 -23.12 -1.78 7.22
CA ARG A 128 -22.41 -0.64 6.61
C ARG A 128 -21.96 -0.90 5.17
N ILE A 129 -21.95 -2.14 4.69
CA ILE A 129 -21.48 -2.51 3.33
C ILE A 129 -22.21 -1.74 2.22
N PRO A 130 -23.56 -1.62 2.21
CA PRO A 130 -24.26 -0.92 1.15
C PRO A 130 -23.81 0.55 1.01
N GLU A 131 -23.66 1.24 2.13
CA GLU A 131 -23.24 2.65 2.18
C GLU A 131 -21.81 2.84 1.64
N VAL A 132 -20.86 2.02 2.09
CA VAL A 132 -19.46 2.15 1.65
C VAL A 132 -19.28 1.75 0.19
N LYS A 133 -20.09 0.82 -0.32
CA LYS A 133 -20.14 0.47 -1.75
C LYS A 133 -20.60 1.66 -2.59
N THR A 134 -21.70 2.30 -2.23
CA THR A 134 -22.16 3.51 -2.93
C THR A 134 -21.07 4.57 -2.93
N THR A 135 -20.48 4.82 -1.76
CA THR A 135 -19.43 5.83 -1.61
C THR A 135 -18.21 5.57 -2.51
N ILE A 136 -17.74 4.33 -2.60
CA ILE A 136 -16.58 4.02 -3.45
C ILE A 136 -16.91 4.07 -4.94
N HIS A 137 -18.13 3.69 -5.35
CA HIS A 137 -18.56 3.83 -6.73
C HIS A 137 -18.64 5.30 -7.16
N ASP A 138 -19.28 6.14 -6.33
CA ASP A 138 -19.36 7.58 -6.60
C ASP A 138 -17.95 8.22 -6.70
N ALA A 139 -17.03 7.80 -5.84
CA ALA A 139 -15.64 8.27 -5.88
C ALA A 139 -14.87 7.81 -7.12
N LEU A 140 -15.08 6.55 -7.56
CA LEU A 140 -14.51 6.02 -8.80
C LEU A 140 -15.04 6.79 -10.01
N ASP A 141 -16.35 6.95 -10.12
CA ASP A 141 -17.00 7.66 -11.22
C ASP A 141 -16.57 9.13 -11.28
N LYS A 142 -16.56 9.80 -10.12
CA LYS A 142 -16.04 11.16 -10.02
C LYS A 142 -14.59 11.20 -10.48
N PHE A 143 -13.70 10.36 -9.94
CA PHE A 143 -12.29 10.37 -10.32
C PHE A 143 -12.09 10.13 -11.82
N LYS A 144 -12.80 9.14 -12.40
CA LYS A 144 -12.78 8.84 -13.84
C LYS A 144 -13.18 10.07 -14.68
N SER A 145 -14.23 10.79 -14.27
CA SER A 145 -14.66 12.02 -14.96
C SER A 145 -13.64 13.16 -14.91
N LEU A 146 -12.73 13.16 -13.92
CA LEU A 146 -11.70 14.19 -13.80
C LEU A 146 -10.45 13.90 -14.63
N LEU A 147 -10.25 12.65 -15.07
CA LEU A 147 -9.01 12.23 -15.75
C LEU A 147 -8.74 13.04 -17.02
N ASP A 148 -9.80 13.40 -17.77
CA ASP A 148 -9.67 14.18 -19.00
C ASP A 148 -9.13 15.60 -18.75
N ARG A 149 -9.33 16.15 -17.55
CA ARG A 149 -8.81 17.48 -17.18
C ARG A 149 -7.33 17.46 -16.81
N TYR A 150 -6.78 16.29 -16.47
CA TYR A 150 -5.43 16.14 -15.94
C TYR A 150 -4.53 15.28 -16.83
N GLN A 151 -4.74 15.34 -18.14
CA GLN A 151 -3.94 14.57 -19.10
C GLN A 151 -2.45 14.93 -19.04
N ILE A 152 -2.11 16.20 -18.82
CA ILE A 152 -0.72 16.66 -18.70
C ILE A 152 -0.06 16.03 -17.47
N GLU A 153 -0.71 16.14 -16.30
CA GLU A 153 -0.22 15.52 -15.07
C GLU A 153 -0.15 14.00 -15.20
N ALA A 154 -1.16 13.36 -15.81
CA ALA A 154 -1.17 11.94 -16.08
C ALA A 154 -0.01 11.50 -16.99
N GLN A 155 0.43 12.33 -17.93
CA GLN A 155 1.59 12.02 -18.79
C GLN A 155 2.93 12.36 -18.15
N THR A 156 2.95 13.26 -17.15
CA THR A 156 4.18 13.83 -16.58
C THR A 156 4.54 13.23 -15.22
N PHE A 157 3.57 12.79 -14.43
CA PHE A 157 3.80 12.36 -13.06
C PHE A 157 4.35 10.94 -13.03
N GLY A 158 5.67 10.83 -13.07
CA GLY A 158 6.37 9.56 -12.88
C GLY A 158 6.13 8.57 -14.02
N ASN A 159 5.94 9.07 -15.24
CA ASN A 159 5.75 8.25 -16.42
C ASN A 159 7.10 7.92 -17.06
N PHE A 160 7.75 6.87 -16.57
CA PHE A 160 9.04 6.37 -17.05
C PHE A 160 9.16 4.87 -16.81
N PRO A 161 9.98 4.13 -17.59
CA PRO A 161 10.19 2.70 -17.38
C PRO A 161 10.74 2.36 -15.99
N SER A 162 10.14 1.36 -15.35
CA SER A 162 10.61 0.73 -14.11
C SER A 162 10.02 -0.68 -14.00
N LEU A 163 10.49 -1.44 -13.02
CA LEU A 163 9.80 -2.65 -12.58
C LEU A 163 8.65 -2.32 -11.62
N PHE A 164 7.76 -3.28 -11.43
CA PHE A 164 6.69 -3.29 -10.42
C PHE A 164 6.83 -4.56 -9.59
N MET A 165 6.71 -4.43 -8.27
CA MET A 165 6.86 -5.54 -7.33
C MET A 165 5.70 -5.58 -6.33
N GLY A 166 5.30 -6.79 -5.98
CA GLY A 166 4.37 -7.07 -4.88
C GLY A 166 4.11 -8.56 -4.72
N LEU A 167 3.25 -8.89 -3.77
CA LEU A 167 2.77 -10.25 -3.55
C LEU A 167 1.69 -10.63 -4.58
N VAL A 168 1.75 -11.88 -5.05
CA VAL A 168 0.71 -12.53 -5.85
C VAL A 168 0.34 -13.88 -5.23
N GLY A 169 -0.94 -14.24 -5.30
CA GLY A 169 -1.41 -15.53 -4.80
C GLY A 169 -1.06 -16.69 -5.76
N GLN A 170 -1.66 -17.85 -5.55
CA GLN A 170 -1.24 -19.09 -6.23
C GLN A 170 -1.37 -19.00 -7.76
N ASP A 171 -2.50 -18.48 -8.23
CA ASP A 171 -2.84 -18.37 -9.65
C ASP A 171 -2.62 -16.94 -10.20
N GLY A 172 -1.75 -16.17 -9.54
CA GLY A 172 -1.48 -14.78 -9.88
C GLY A 172 -2.56 -13.80 -9.41
N GLU A 173 -3.51 -14.23 -8.58
CA GLU A 173 -4.53 -13.38 -7.95
C GLU A 173 -3.90 -12.22 -7.15
N TRP A 174 -4.64 -11.11 -7.06
CA TRP A 174 -4.29 -10.00 -6.15
C TRP A 174 -4.19 -10.50 -4.70
N GLU A 175 -3.05 -10.26 -4.07
CA GLU A 175 -2.72 -10.77 -2.74
C GLU A 175 -2.11 -9.66 -1.90
N HIS A 176 -2.44 -9.65 -0.61
CA HIS A 176 -2.08 -8.60 0.33
C HIS A 176 -1.55 -9.11 1.68
N TYR A 177 -1.66 -10.40 1.96
CA TYR A 177 -1.25 -10.99 3.23
C TYR A 177 -0.24 -12.12 3.04
N GLY A 178 -0.47 -13.01 2.09
CA GLY A 178 0.36 -14.19 1.80
C GLY A 178 1.06 -14.13 0.45
N GLY A 179 1.26 -15.29 -0.18
CA GLY A 179 1.70 -15.38 -1.57
C GLY A 179 3.22 -15.34 -1.78
N LYS A 180 3.60 -15.14 -3.04
CA LYS A 180 4.99 -15.06 -3.52
C LYS A 180 5.25 -13.70 -4.16
N ILE A 181 6.52 -13.29 -4.23
CA ILE A 181 6.91 -12.03 -4.88
C ILE A 181 6.96 -12.23 -6.40
N ARG A 182 6.41 -11.26 -7.13
CA ARG A 182 6.52 -11.14 -8.59
C ARG A 182 7.09 -9.77 -8.97
N PHE A 183 7.95 -9.74 -9.99
CA PHE A 183 8.42 -8.55 -10.67
C PHE A 183 7.90 -8.52 -12.12
N VAL A 184 7.31 -7.40 -12.52
CA VAL A 184 6.87 -7.14 -13.91
C VAL A 184 7.52 -5.85 -14.41
N ASP A 185 7.92 -5.81 -15.68
CA ASP A 185 8.46 -4.58 -16.28
C ASP A 185 7.36 -3.62 -16.79
N SER A 186 7.77 -2.45 -17.28
CA SER A 186 6.84 -1.45 -17.83
C SER A 186 6.11 -1.86 -19.11
N ALA A 187 6.49 -2.99 -19.72
CA ALA A 187 5.84 -3.57 -20.88
C ALA A 187 4.88 -4.72 -20.51
N GLY A 188 4.86 -5.16 -19.24
CA GLY A 188 4.01 -6.25 -18.77
C GLY A 188 4.68 -7.63 -18.78
N ASN A 189 5.98 -7.70 -19.08
CA ASN A 189 6.72 -8.96 -19.03
C ASN A 189 7.06 -9.32 -17.59
N ILE A 190 6.86 -10.59 -17.21
CA ILE A 190 7.28 -11.11 -15.92
C ILE A 190 8.81 -11.27 -15.94
N ILE A 191 9.51 -10.51 -15.10
CA ILE A 191 10.97 -10.51 -14.99
C ILE A 191 11.45 -11.56 -13.98
N ALA A 192 10.70 -11.71 -12.89
CA ALA A 192 10.89 -12.77 -11.92
C ALA A 192 9.55 -13.12 -11.30
N ASP A 193 9.30 -14.41 -11.09
CA ASP A 193 8.02 -14.88 -10.57
C ASP A 193 8.22 -15.83 -9.40
N ARG A 194 7.17 -15.93 -8.58
CA ARG A 194 7.05 -16.93 -7.52
C ARG A 194 8.23 -16.94 -6.54
N LEU A 195 8.92 -15.81 -6.36
CA LEU A 195 10.05 -15.70 -5.46
C LEU A 195 9.58 -15.83 -4.01
N GLU A 196 10.33 -16.57 -3.20
CA GLU A 196 10.05 -16.71 -1.77
C GLU A 196 10.28 -15.38 -1.05
N PRO A 197 9.25 -14.76 -0.43
CA PRO A 197 9.42 -13.48 0.26
C PRO A 197 10.45 -13.54 1.40
N THR A 198 10.67 -14.70 2.02
CA THR A 198 11.71 -14.86 3.07
C THR A 198 13.13 -14.75 2.51
N ASN A 199 13.32 -14.93 1.21
CA ASN A 199 14.64 -14.84 0.57
C ASN A 199 14.91 -13.45 -0.02
N TYR A 200 14.25 -12.40 0.49
CA TYR A 200 14.29 -11.04 -0.09
C TYR A 200 15.69 -10.49 -0.33
N ARG A 201 16.70 -10.89 0.46
CA ARG A 201 18.10 -10.45 0.31
C ARG A 201 18.73 -10.91 -1.00
N GLU A 202 18.20 -11.93 -1.65
CA GLU A 202 18.66 -12.41 -2.96
C GLU A 202 18.28 -11.43 -4.07
N PHE A 203 17.15 -10.73 -3.93
CA PHE A 203 16.57 -9.91 -5.01
C PHE A 203 16.34 -8.45 -4.67
N ILE A 204 16.41 -8.03 -3.40
CA ILE A 204 16.36 -6.62 -2.97
C ILE A 204 17.69 -6.27 -2.31
N ALA A 205 18.26 -5.13 -2.72
CA ALA A 205 19.37 -4.47 -2.04
C ALA A 205 19.01 -3.01 -1.77
N GLU A 206 19.61 -2.40 -0.75
CA GLU A 206 19.36 -1.00 -0.37
C GLU A 206 20.65 -0.19 -0.47
N ALA A 207 20.64 0.88 -1.27
CA ALA A 207 21.73 1.85 -1.29
C ALA A 207 21.45 3.01 -0.33
N VAL A 208 22.49 3.78 -0.01
CA VAL A 208 22.42 5.01 0.79
C VAL A 208 22.99 6.15 -0.05
N GLU A 209 22.32 7.29 -0.02
CA GLU A 209 22.82 8.52 -0.62
C GLU A 209 23.11 9.54 0.49
N PRO A 210 24.14 10.38 0.36
CA PRO A 210 24.56 11.29 1.43
C PRO A 210 23.55 12.40 1.74
N TRP A 211 22.57 12.64 0.87
CA TRP A 211 21.60 13.72 0.95
C TRP A 211 20.22 13.28 1.48
N SER A 212 20.05 12.00 1.85
CA SER A 212 18.78 11.52 2.40
C SER A 212 18.99 10.39 3.41
N TYR A 213 18.28 10.47 4.54
CA TYR A 213 18.18 9.35 5.47
C TYR A 213 17.36 8.17 4.91
N LEU A 214 16.51 8.44 3.91
CA LEU A 214 15.73 7.40 3.27
C LEU A 214 16.63 6.61 2.32
N LYS A 215 16.76 5.30 2.56
CA LYS A 215 17.51 4.40 1.68
C LYS A 215 16.88 4.32 0.28
N PHE A 216 17.61 3.70 -0.65
CA PHE A 216 17.22 3.53 -2.04
C PHE A 216 17.22 2.05 -2.42
N PRO A 217 16.14 1.32 -2.11
CA PRO A 217 15.99 -0.08 -2.50
C PRO A 217 15.93 -0.24 -4.02
N TYR A 218 16.56 -1.29 -4.52
CA TYR A 218 16.58 -1.66 -5.94
C TYR A 218 16.56 -3.18 -6.11
N TYR A 219 16.13 -3.62 -7.29
CA TYR A 219 16.15 -5.01 -7.71
C TYR A 219 17.60 -5.44 -7.97
N ARG A 220 18.13 -6.23 -7.05
CA ARG A 220 19.56 -6.59 -6.95
C ARG A 220 20.13 -7.15 -8.26
N PRO A 221 19.44 -8.05 -9.00
CA PRO A 221 19.99 -8.63 -10.24
C PRO A 221 20.24 -7.61 -11.36
N LEU A 222 19.56 -6.47 -11.37
CA LEU A 222 19.77 -5.41 -12.36
C LEU A 222 20.64 -4.25 -11.83
N GLY A 223 21.08 -4.32 -10.58
CA GLY A 223 21.97 -3.33 -9.99
C GLY A 223 21.31 -1.99 -9.67
N TYR A 224 22.07 -1.15 -8.95
CA TYR A 224 21.64 0.21 -8.63
C TYR A 224 21.67 1.05 -9.92
N PRO A 225 20.66 1.89 -10.20
CA PRO A 225 20.65 2.76 -11.37
C PRO A 225 21.92 3.62 -11.44
N ALA A 226 22.53 3.69 -12.63
CA ALA A 226 23.61 4.63 -12.89
C ALA A 226 23.13 6.08 -12.64
N LYS A 227 24.06 6.96 -12.25
CA LYS A 227 23.78 8.39 -12.01
C LYS A 227 23.31 9.13 -13.28
N GLU A 228 23.54 8.56 -14.46
CA GLU A 228 23.11 9.13 -15.72
C GLU A 228 21.58 9.10 -15.84
N ASN A 229 20.99 10.20 -16.31
CA ASN A 229 19.55 10.48 -16.32
C ASN A 229 18.70 9.55 -17.24
N THR A 230 19.26 8.46 -17.77
CA THR A 230 18.56 7.53 -18.65
C THR A 230 17.91 6.40 -17.84
N CYS A 231 16.57 6.41 -17.79
CA CYS A 231 15.81 5.27 -17.30
C CYS A 231 15.82 4.18 -18.38
N SER A 232 16.63 3.13 -18.20
CA SER A 232 16.55 1.93 -19.03
C SER A 232 15.79 0.83 -18.29
N LEU A 233 15.21 -0.10 -19.05
CA LEU A 233 14.68 -1.38 -18.55
C LEU A 233 15.76 -2.22 -17.85
N GLN A 234 17.04 -1.90 -18.04
CA GLN A 234 18.19 -2.53 -17.40
C GLN A 234 18.53 -1.90 -16.05
N SER A 235 17.73 -0.96 -15.54
CA SER A 235 17.92 -0.42 -14.18
C SER A 235 17.11 -1.19 -13.15
N GLY A 236 17.69 -1.47 -11.98
CA GLY A 236 16.99 -2.13 -10.87
C GLY A 236 15.92 -1.29 -10.18
N ILE A 237 15.44 -0.19 -10.76
CA ILE A 237 14.37 0.59 -10.14
C ILE A 237 13.06 -0.17 -10.26
N TYR A 238 12.40 -0.32 -9.11
CA TYR A 238 11.07 -0.88 -9.03
C TYR A 238 10.14 0.03 -8.23
N ARG A 239 8.85 -0.26 -8.34
CA ARG A 239 7.78 0.40 -7.63
C ARG A 239 6.91 -0.60 -6.90
N VAL A 240 6.38 -0.20 -5.76
CA VAL A 240 5.48 -0.99 -4.90
C VAL A 240 4.21 -0.21 -4.59
N GLY A 241 3.21 -0.88 -4.01
CA GLY A 241 1.95 -0.27 -3.62
C GLY A 241 0.83 -0.54 -4.64
N PRO A 242 -0.27 0.21 -4.59
CA PRO A 242 -1.50 -0.15 -5.31
C PRO A 242 -1.29 -0.22 -6.83
N LEU A 243 -0.58 0.74 -7.44
CA LEU A 243 -0.26 0.67 -8.87
C LEU A 243 0.50 -0.62 -9.23
N ALA A 244 1.53 -0.94 -8.45
CA ALA A 244 2.34 -2.12 -8.69
C ALA A 244 1.52 -3.41 -8.54
N ARG A 245 0.69 -3.50 -7.49
CA ARG A 245 -0.17 -4.67 -7.26
C ARG A 245 -1.16 -4.92 -8.40
N LEU A 246 -1.76 -3.86 -8.96
CA LEU A 246 -2.65 -3.99 -10.12
C LEU A 246 -1.89 -4.30 -11.42
N ASN A 247 -0.64 -3.84 -11.56
CA ASN A 247 0.20 -4.17 -12.70
C ASN A 247 0.68 -5.63 -12.69
N ILE A 248 0.97 -6.22 -11.51
CA ILE A 248 1.56 -7.56 -11.40
C ILE A 248 0.53 -8.71 -11.28
N CYS A 249 -0.66 -8.45 -10.74
CA CYS A 249 -1.66 -9.49 -10.56
C CYS A 249 -2.17 -9.94 -11.94
N SER A 250 -2.59 -11.19 -12.10
CA SER A 250 -3.27 -11.64 -13.31
C SER A 250 -4.73 -11.18 -13.28
N HIS A 251 -5.38 -11.32 -12.12
CA HIS A 251 -6.78 -11.00 -11.84
C HIS A 251 -6.95 -10.62 -10.36
N ILE A 252 -8.08 -10.03 -10.00
CA ILE A 252 -8.48 -9.71 -8.62
C ILE A 252 -9.19 -10.89 -7.95
N GLY A 253 -10.10 -11.54 -8.68
CA GLY A 253 -10.94 -12.63 -8.17
C GLY A 253 -12.29 -12.17 -7.60
N THR A 254 -12.69 -10.92 -7.83
CA THR A 254 -14.04 -10.41 -7.51
C THR A 254 -14.66 -9.77 -8.76
N PRO A 255 -15.99 -9.92 -9.01
CA PRO A 255 -16.58 -9.56 -10.30
C PRO A 255 -16.40 -8.10 -10.71
N LEU A 256 -16.57 -7.17 -9.77
CA LEU A 256 -16.43 -5.74 -10.04
C LEU A 256 -14.95 -5.33 -9.96
N GLY A 257 -14.18 -5.88 -9.02
CA GLY A 257 -12.72 -5.72 -9.00
C GLY A 257 -12.04 -6.07 -10.32
N ASP A 258 -12.41 -7.20 -10.95
CA ASP A 258 -11.88 -7.61 -12.25
C ASP A 258 -12.35 -6.70 -13.40
N ARG A 259 -13.54 -6.10 -13.29
CA ARG A 259 -14.01 -5.10 -14.25
C ARG A 259 -13.18 -3.84 -14.17
N GLU A 260 -12.97 -3.31 -12.96
CA GLU A 260 -12.15 -2.13 -12.73
C GLU A 260 -10.68 -2.36 -13.12
N LEU A 261 -10.14 -3.56 -12.88
CA LEU A 261 -8.79 -3.92 -13.33
C LEU A 261 -8.64 -3.88 -14.86
N ARG A 262 -9.64 -4.37 -15.61
CA ARG A 262 -9.63 -4.28 -17.07
C ARG A 262 -9.66 -2.83 -17.54
N GLU A 263 -10.60 -2.04 -17.04
CA GLU A 263 -10.69 -0.62 -17.40
C GLU A 263 -9.41 0.14 -17.03
N PHE A 264 -8.81 -0.17 -15.88
CA PHE A 264 -7.54 0.37 -15.45
C PHE A 264 -6.44 0.11 -16.48
N ARG A 265 -6.30 -1.13 -16.95
CA ARG A 265 -5.26 -1.53 -17.92
C ARG A 265 -5.50 -0.98 -19.32
N ASP A 266 -6.75 -0.84 -19.73
CA ASP A 266 -7.12 -0.26 -21.03
C ASP A 266 -6.58 1.18 -21.18
N ARG A 267 -6.43 1.91 -20.06
CA ARG A 267 -5.89 3.28 -20.04
C ARG A 267 -4.39 3.38 -20.35
N GLY A 268 -3.63 2.30 -20.25
CA GLY A 268 -2.19 2.30 -20.59
C GLY A 268 -1.76 1.12 -21.45
N LYS A 269 -2.72 0.49 -22.15
CA LYS A 269 -2.48 -0.63 -23.08
C LYS A 269 -1.79 -1.82 -22.40
N GLY A 270 -2.25 -2.19 -21.20
CA GLY A 270 -1.65 -3.23 -20.37
C GLY A 270 -1.15 -2.62 -19.06
N THR A 271 0.17 -2.52 -18.91
CA THR A 271 0.81 -1.98 -17.71
C THR A 271 0.70 -0.46 -17.63
N ILE A 272 0.32 0.07 -16.46
CA ILE A 272 0.24 1.52 -16.24
C ILE A 272 1.55 2.04 -15.64
N ASN A 273 2.25 2.89 -16.40
CA ASN A 273 3.56 3.42 -16.02
C ASN A 273 3.50 4.74 -15.26
N SER A 274 2.48 5.55 -15.48
CA SER A 274 2.37 6.85 -14.82
C SER A 274 2.00 6.68 -13.34
N SER A 275 2.79 7.32 -12.48
CA SER A 275 2.54 7.34 -11.04
C SER A 275 1.25 8.07 -10.67
N PHE A 276 0.73 8.93 -11.56
CA PHE A 276 -0.58 9.56 -11.38
C PHE A 276 -1.69 8.53 -11.09
N PHE A 277 -1.63 7.36 -11.74
CA PHE A 277 -2.64 6.32 -11.61
C PHE A 277 -2.57 5.52 -10.30
N TYR A 278 -1.60 5.80 -9.42
CA TYR A 278 -1.67 5.28 -8.05
C TYR A 278 -2.96 5.74 -7.35
N HIS A 279 -3.49 6.94 -7.64
CA HIS A 279 -4.76 7.40 -7.06
C HIS A 279 -5.93 6.52 -7.50
N TYR A 280 -6.00 6.19 -8.79
CA TYR A 280 -7.01 5.28 -9.31
C TYR A 280 -6.87 3.89 -8.69
N ALA A 281 -5.64 3.37 -8.66
CA ALA A 281 -5.35 2.06 -8.10
C ALA A 281 -5.74 1.95 -6.61
N ARG A 282 -5.60 3.03 -5.81
CA ARG A 282 -6.10 3.06 -4.42
C ARG A 282 -7.61 2.91 -4.33
N LEU A 283 -8.36 3.59 -5.19
CA LEU A 283 -9.81 3.49 -5.20
C LEU A 283 -10.26 2.07 -5.59
N ILE A 284 -9.63 1.48 -6.61
CA ILE A 284 -9.87 0.09 -7.00
C ILE A 284 -9.60 -0.83 -5.81
N GLU A 285 -8.48 -0.67 -5.11
CA GLU A 285 -8.19 -1.51 -3.95
C GLU A 285 -9.16 -1.32 -2.78
N ILE A 286 -9.66 -0.11 -2.51
CA ILE A 286 -10.74 0.08 -1.52
C ILE A 286 -11.95 -0.76 -1.91
N HIS A 287 -12.36 -0.68 -3.18
CA HIS A 287 -13.50 -1.43 -3.71
C HIS A 287 -13.29 -2.95 -3.57
N VAL A 288 -12.14 -3.46 -4.01
CA VAL A 288 -11.76 -4.88 -3.88
C VAL A 288 -11.77 -5.33 -2.42
N CYS A 289 -11.26 -4.50 -1.50
CA CYS A 289 -11.29 -4.83 -0.08
C CYS A 289 -12.72 -4.94 0.44
N ILE A 290 -13.65 -4.08 0.02
CA ILE A 290 -15.06 -4.13 0.42
C ILE A 290 -15.73 -5.43 -0.08
N GLU A 291 -15.53 -5.80 -1.36
CA GLU A 291 -16.06 -7.06 -1.92
C GLU A 291 -15.50 -8.28 -1.18
N ARG A 292 -14.20 -8.29 -0.87
CA ARG A 292 -13.58 -9.38 -0.11
C ARG A 292 -14.10 -9.47 1.32
N ILE A 293 -14.26 -8.33 2.01
CA ILE A 293 -14.84 -8.31 3.36
C ILE A 293 -16.24 -8.91 3.32
N GLU A 294 -17.11 -8.46 2.40
CA GLU A 294 -18.47 -8.99 2.25
C GLU A 294 -18.49 -10.51 2.04
N SER A 295 -17.66 -11.01 1.14
CA SER A 295 -17.53 -12.45 0.88
C SER A 295 -17.04 -13.23 2.10
N MET A 296 -16.10 -12.66 2.87
CA MET A 296 -15.52 -13.31 4.04
C MET A 296 -16.50 -13.43 5.22
N LEU A 297 -17.49 -12.53 5.37
CA LEU A 297 -18.43 -12.56 6.50
C LEU A 297 -19.32 -13.82 6.55
N GLY A 298 -19.43 -14.57 5.46
CA GLY A 298 -20.09 -15.86 5.42
C GLY A 298 -19.25 -17.02 5.97
N ASP A 299 -17.95 -16.83 6.16
CA ASP A 299 -17.00 -17.88 6.52
C ASP A 299 -17.03 -18.18 8.02
N THR A 300 -17.39 -19.42 8.38
CA THR A 300 -17.50 -19.85 9.78
C THR A 300 -16.18 -19.78 10.55
N ASP A 301 -15.04 -19.81 9.86
CA ASP A 301 -13.73 -19.73 10.50
C ASP A 301 -13.48 -18.38 11.18
N LEU A 302 -14.13 -17.29 10.73
CA LEU A 302 -14.01 -15.98 11.38
C LEU A 302 -14.57 -15.96 12.80
N TYR A 303 -15.38 -16.96 13.16
CA TYR A 303 -16.08 -17.09 14.44
C TYR A 303 -15.53 -18.25 15.29
N SER A 304 -14.48 -18.92 14.80
CA SER A 304 -13.89 -20.10 15.47
C SER A 304 -13.15 -19.72 16.77
N ASP A 305 -13.17 -20.63 17.74
CA ASP A 305 -12.34 -20.52 18.96
C ASP A 305 -10.91 -21.05 18.76
N ARG A 306 -10.64 -21.79 17.67
CA ARG A 306 -9.30 -22.34 17.39
C ARG A 306 -8.43 -21.30 16.69
N LEU A 307 -7.89 -20.39 17.49
CA LEU A 307 -7.25 -19.17 16.98
C LEU A 307 -5.73 -19.11 17.14
N ARG A 308 -5.12 -20.07 17.85
CA ARG A 308 -3.70 -20.02 18.18
C ARG A 308 -3.02 -21.39 18.20
N ALA A 309 -1.93 -21.50 17.47
CA ALA A 309 -0.92 -22.54 17.65
C ALA A 309 0.02 -22.16 18.79
N LYS A 310 0.48 -23.16 19.57
CA LYS A 310 1.41 -22.96 20.69
C LYS A 310 2.68 -23.75 20.41
N ALA A 311 3.83 -23.08 20.51
CA ALA A 311 5.15 -23.68 20.48
C ALA A 311 6.14 -22.79 21.24
N GLY A 312 7.32 -23.33 21.55
CA GLY A 312 8.48 -22.56 21.99
C GLY A 312 9.24 -21.99 20.80
N ILE A 313 10.39 -21.39 21.08
CA ILE A 313 11.33 -20.95 20.03
C ILE A 313 11.93 -22.19 19.39
N ASN A 314 11.76 -22.32 18.07
CA ASN A 314 12.27 -23.44 17.29
C ASN A 314 13.15 -22.96 16.13
N GLN A 315 13.19 -21.65 15.87
CA GLN A 315 14.04 -21.01 14.88
C GLN A 315 14.56 -19.69 15.45
N LEU A 316 15.83 -19.39 15.21
CA LEU A 316 16.49 -18.17 15.67
C LEU A 316 16.37 -16.99 14.68
N GLU A 317 15.76 -17.23 13.52
CA GLU A 317 15.54 -16.24 12.47
C GLU A 317 14.09 -16.32 11.98
N GLY A 318 13.43 -15.17 11.85
CA GLY A 318 12.04 -15.08 11.41
C GLY A 318 11.80 -13.89 10.51
N ILE A 319 11.18 -14.15 9.35
CA ILE A 319 10.84 -13.12 8.37
C ILE A 319 9.34 -13.12 8.14
N GLY A 320 8.72 -11.98 8.42
CA GLY A 320 7.31 -11.72 8.15
C GLY A 320 7.15 -10.72 7.02
N VAL A 321 6.33 -11.08 6.03
CA VAL A 321 6.06 -10.25 4.86
C VAL A 321 4.57 -10.09 4.66
N SER A 322 4.11 -8.89 4.32
CA SER A 322 2.73 -8.61 3.92
C SER A 322 2.69 -7.38 3.01
N GLU A 323 1.57 -7.14 2.33
CA GLU A 323 1.35 -5.85 1.68
C GLU A 323 0.76 -4.88 2.70
N ALA A 324 1.55 -3.85 3.02
CA ALA A 324 1.00 -2.64 3.60
C ALA A 324 0.25 -1.86 2.50
N PRO A 325 -0.61 -0.89 2.86
CA PRO A 325 -1.32 -0.09 1.87
C PRO A 325 -0.38 0.55 0.84
N ARG A 326 0.81 0.96 1.27
CA ARG A 326 1.82 1.67 0.48
C ARG A 326 2.82 0.75 -0.26
N GLY A 327 2.69 -0.57 -0.13
CA GLY A 327 3.59 -1.56 -0.74
C GLY A 327 4.03 -2.68 0.19
N THR A 328 4.85 -3.58 -0.33
CA THR A 328 5.35 -4.76 0.40
C THR A 328 6.14 -4.34 1.63
N LEU A 329 5.93 -5.01 2.76
CA LEU A 329 6.56 -4.73 4.04
C LEU A 329 7.30 -5.97 4.53
N PHE A 330 8.58 -5.84 4.85
CA PHE A 330 9.41 -6.92 5.38
C PHE A 330 9.83 -6.61 6.80
N HIS A 331 9.53 -7.52 7.73
CA HIS A 331 10.05 -7.54 9.09
C HIS A 331 10.94 -8.77 9.24
N HIS A 332 12.23 -8.57 9.50
CA HIS A 332 13.20 -9.64 9.69
C HIS A 332 13.81 -9.51 11.09
N TYR A 333 13.60 -10.51 11.94
CA TYR A 333 14.16 -10.61 13.28
C TYR A 333 15.11 -11.79 13.42
N GLN A 334 16.20 -11.57 14.17
CA GLN A 334 17.05 -12.63 14.72
C GLN A 334 16.97 -12.57 16.24
N VAL A 335 16.79 -13.73 16.88
CA VAL A 335 16.63 -13.87 18.33
C VAL A 335 17.61 -14.90 18.86
N ASN A 336 17.93 -14.83 20.16
CA ASN A 336 18.64 -15.91 20.84
C ASN A 336 17.69 -17.02 21.33
N GLU A 337 18.24 -18.06 21.95
CA GLU A 337 17.51 -19.21 22.52
C GLU A 337 16.43 -18.81 23.54
N ASN A 338 16.54 -17.62 24.15
CA ASN A 338 15.56 -17.09 25.11
C ASN A 338 14.53 -16.14 24.46
N GLY A 339 14.62 -15.89 23.15
CA GLY A 339 13.71 -15.04 22.40
C GLY A 339 14.03 -13.56 22.48
N LEU A 340 15.19 -13.18 23.03
CA LEU A 340 15.65 -11.80 23.02
C LEU A 340 16.13 -11.45 21.61
N ILE A 341 15.66 -10.31 21.09
CA ILE A 341 16.03 -9.81 19.76
C ILE A 341 17.49 -9.38 19.77
N GLU A 342 18.27 -9.94 18.85
CA GLU A 342 19.69 -9.60 18.63
C GLU A 342 19.87 -8.73 17.40
N LYS A 343 19.09 -8.96 16.33
CA LYS A 343 19.12 -8.14 15.11
C LYS A 343 17.73 -7.91 14.55
N VAL A 344 17.56 -6.75 13.93
CA VAL A 344 16.35 -6.36 13.23
C VAL A 344 16.74 -5.76 11.88
N ASN A 345 16.10 -6.21 10.81
CA ASN A 345 16.07 -5.50 9.54
C ASN A 345 14.63 -5.27 9.09
N LEU A 346 14.34 -4.04 8.66
CA LEU A 346 13.02 -3.64 8.18
C LEU A 346 13.17 -3.05 6.79
N ILE A 347 12.46 -3.60 5.80
CA ILE A 347 12.29 -2.96 4.50
C ILE A 347 10.85 -2.49 4.43
N ILE A 348 10.70 -1.17 4.51
CA ILE A 348 9.40 -0.53 4.64
C ILE A 348 8.82 -0.17 3.27
N ALA A 349 7.51 -0.35 3.14
CA ALA A 349 6.73 -0.09 1.93
C ALA A 349 7.15 1.18 1.17
N THR A 350 6.95 2.38 1.75
CA THR A 350 7.24 3.65 1.06
C THR A 350 8.71 3.81 0.68
N GLY A 351 9.65 3.31 1.50
CA GLY A 351 11.08 3.46 1.21
C GLY A 351 11.50 2.84 -0.11
N GLN A 352 10.80 1.79 -0.55
CA GLN A 352 11.05 1.13 -1.83
C GLN A 352 10.67 1.99 -3.04
N ASN A 353 9.77 2.95 -2.87
CA ASN A 353 9.42 3.91 -3.92
C ASN A 353 10.36 5.11 -3.98
N ASN A 354 11.41 5.21 -3.14
CA ASN A 354 12.24 6.40 -3.03
C ASN A 354 12.91 6.80 -4.36
N LEU A 355 13.47 5.83 -5.09
CA LEU A 355 14.05 6.08 -6.42
C LEU A 355 12.98 6.60 -7.40
N ALA A 356 11.78 6.03 -7.38
CA ALA A 356 10.68 6.45 -8.24
C ALA A 356 10.13 7.84 -7.88
N MET A 357 10.06 8.17 -6.59
CA MET A 357 9.67 9.50 -6.10
C MET A 357 10.64 10.58 -6.58
N ASN A 358 11.96 10.36 -6.40
CA ASN A 358 12.98 11.32 -6.85
C ASN A 358 12.94 11.53 -8.37
N ARG A 359 12.77 10.46 -9.15
CA ARG A 359 12.60 10.56 -10.60
C ARG A 359 11.32 11.30 -11.00
N THR A 360 10.23 11.08 -10.26
CA THR A 360 8.95 11.78 -10.51
C THR A 360 9.10 13.28 -10.26
N VAL A 361 9.74 13.68 -9.16
CA VAL A 361 10.06 15.10 -8.89
C VAL A 361 10.90 15.70 -10.01
N ALA A 362 11.95 15.01 -10.46
CA ALA A 362 12.79 15.49 -11.55
C ALA A 362 12.02 15.63 -12.88
N GLN A 363 11.12 14.69 -13.19
CA GLN A 363 10.30 14.73 -14.40
C GLN A 363 9.33 15.93 -14.38
N ILE A 364 8.64 16.15 -13.25
CA ILE A 364 7.72 17.28 -13.08
C ILE A 364 8.49 18.61 -13.15
N ALA A 365 9.63 18.71 -12.47
CA ALA A 365 10.47 19.89 -12.50
C ALA A 365 10.90 20.26 -13.93
N ARG A 366 11.36 19.28 -14.72
CA ARG A 366 11.78 19.51 -16.12
C ARG A 366 10.64 19.94 -17.03
N HIS A 367 9.41 19.51 -16.76
CA HIS A 367 8.26 19.85 -17.60
C HIS A 367 7.65 21.21 -17.26
N PHE A 368 7.51 21.52 -15.97
CA PHE A 368 6.76 22.70 -15.53
C PHE A 368 7.63 23.92 -15.17
N ILE A 369 8.93 23.76 -14.93
CA ILE A 369 9.81 24.91 -14.68
C ILE A 369 10.23 25.54 -16.02
N ASN A 370 9.63 26.69 -16.31
CA ASN A 370 9.96 27.52 -17.46
C ASN A 370 10.51 28.87 -16.99
N GLY A 371 11.80 29.13 -17.21
CA GLY A 371 12.46 30.37 -16.81
C GLY A 371 12.84 30.42 -15.32
N THR A 372 13.01 31.63 -14.79
CA THR A 372 13.58 31.87 -13.44
C THR A 372 12.54 32.01 -12.33
N LYS A 373 11.25 32.18 -12.67
CA LYS A 373 10.17 32.29 -11.71
C LYS A 373 9.47 30.95 -11.55
N ILE A 374 9.37 30.46 -10.31
CA ILE A 374 8.68 29.21 -9.99
C ILE A 374 7.33 29.55 -9.35
N PRO A 375 6.20 29.33 -10.04
CA PRO A 375 4.88 29.63 -9.49
C PRO A 375 4.46 28.60 -8.44
N GLU A 376 3.57 29.00 -7.52
CA GLU A 376 3.06 28.13 -6.44
C GLU A 376 2.46 26.83 -6.98
N GLY A 377 1.60 26.91 -7.99
CA GLY A 377 0.96 25.72 -8.56
C GLY A 377 1.96 24.73 -9.21
N MET A 378 3.16 25.18 -9.58
CA MET A 378 4.23 24.27 -10.02
C MET A 378 4.85 23.54 -8.83
N LEU A 379 5.15 24.25 -7.73
CA LEU A 379 5.63 23.63 -6.49
C LEU A 379 4.62 22.60 -5.97
N ASN A 380 3.33 22.95 -6.00
CA ASN A 380 2.26 22.04 -5.63
C ASN A 380 2.24 20.76 -6.49
N ARG A 381 2.48 20.87 -7.80
CA ARG A 381 2.57 19.69 -8.68
C ARG A 381 3.75 18.80 -8.32
N VAL A 382 4.88 19.36 -7.86
CA VAL A 382 5.99 18.57 -7.31
C VAL A 382 5.54 17.78 -6.08
N GLU A 383 4.86 18.45 -5.14
CA GLU A 383 4.30 17.81 -3.95
C GLU A 383 3.22 16.78 -4.31
N ALA A 384 2.41 17.04 -5.32
CA ALA A 384 1.39 16.12 -5.82
C ALA A 384 2.01 14.87 -6.45
N GLY A 385 3.11 15.02 -7.19
CA GLY A 385 3.90 13.91 -7.69
C GLY A 385 4.43 13.00 -6.58
N ILE A 386 4.77 13.57 -5.43
CA ILE A 386 5.12 12.82 -4.23
C ILE A 386 3.88 12.17 -3.59
N ARG A 387 2.79 12.93 -3.40
CA ARG A 387 1.51 12.43 -2.86
C ARG A 387 0.91 11.29 -3.68
N ALA A 388 1.21 11.24 -4.98
CA ALA A 388 0.84 10.12 -5.85
C ALA A 388 1.29 8.77 -5.29
N PHE A 389 2.43 8.69 -4.59
CA PHE A 389 2.92 7.46 -3.96
C PHE A 389 2.36 7.20 -2.55
N ASP A 390 1.59 8.14 -1.97
CA ASP A 390 1.12 8.10 -0.58
C ASP A 390 2.28 7.82 0.41
N PRO A 391 3.35 8.63 0.44
CA PRO A 391 4.53 8.28 1.18
C PRO A 391 4.29 8.37 2.69
N CYS A 392 4.62 7.30 3.41
CA CYS A 392 4.77 7.34 4.86
C CYS A 392 6.25 7.54 5.21
N LEU A 393 6.69 8.80 5.33
CA LEU A 393 8.07 9.12 5.65
C LEU A 393 8.45 8.68 7.07
N SER A 394 7.56 8.86 8.05
CA SER A 394 7.76 8.35 9.42
C SER A 394 7.90 6.83 9.48
N CYS A 395 7.26 6.12 8.55
CA CYS A 395 7.46 4.67 8.44
C CYS A 395 8.84 4.36 7.89
N SER A 396 9.37 5.16 6.98
CA SER A 396 10.50 4.77 6.14
C SER A 396 11.85 5.23 6.68
N THR A 397 11.84 6.14 7.67
CA THR A 397 13.02 6.53 8.45
C THR A 397 12.79 6.17 9.91
N HIS A 398 13.67 5.35 10.49
CA HIS A 398 13.59 4.90 11.89
C HIS A 398 14.66 5.55 12.80
N THR A 399 15.24 6.66 12.35
CA THR A 399 16.28 7.37 13.10
C THR A 399 15.66 8.17 14.25
N ALA A 400 16.25 8.08 15.44
CA ALA A 400 16.03 9.07 16.49
C ALA A 400 16.67 10.39 16.02
N GLY A 401 15.86 11.29 15.45
CA GLY A 401 16.37 12.44 14.71
C GLY A 401 17.07 13.47 15.58
N GLN A 402 18.31 13.81 15.23
CA GLN A 402 18.71 15.21 15.14
C GLN A 402 18.62 15.59 13.66
N MET A 403 17.89 16.67 13.34
CA MET A 403 17.97 17.25 12.00
C MET A 403 19.39 17.81 11.80
N PRO A 404 19.99 17.67 10.60
CA PRO A 404 21.22 18.37 10.25
C PRO A 404 21.11 19.88 10.44
#